data_AF-A0A0G1M5U6-F1
#
_entry.id   AF-A0A0G1M5U6-F1
#
_cell.length_a   1.000
_cell.length_b   1.000
_cell.length_c   1.000
_cell.angle_alpha   90.00
_cell.angle_beta   90.00
_cell.angle_gamma   90.00
#
_symmetry.space_group_name_H-M   'P 1'
#
loop_
_entity.id
_entity.type
_entity.pdbx_description
1 polymer ?
#
loop_
_entity_poly.entity_id
_entity_poly.type
_entity_poly.pdbx_seq_one_letter_code
_entity_poly.pdbx_strand_id
1 'polypeptide(L)'
;MLYSSIILCVLKNPAFDEPFDAMLYLIISALGFAAVENLLYIFLMPELTLSNALSQTLARFLSATFLHTLASGILGFFLAISWLKFKERKIIFAGGFILVTAIHGFYNYLAWLIDANGFYSFGLMALIVTLGGVVHWQLHDLKNKSSVCKI
;
A
#
# COMPACT_ATOMS: atom_id res chain seq x y z
N MET A 1 9.22 3.43 -1.62
CA MET A 1 8.37 2.56 -2.48
C MET A 1 8.46 3.01 -3.94
N LEU A 2 8.91 2.15 -4.84
CA LEU A 2 8.96 2.41 -6.28
C LEU A 2 7.60 2.08 -6.93
N TYR A 3 6.60 2.92 -6.67
CA TYR A 3 5.28 2.86 -7.33
C TYR A 3 5.36 3.11 -8.85
N SER A 4 6.45 3.72 -9.30
CA SER A 4 6.71 4.16 -10.68
C SER A 4 6.68 2.99 -11.67
N SER A 5 7.29 1.86 -11.33
CA SER A 5 7.42 0.69 -12.20
C SER A 5 6.07 0.03 -12.46
N ILE A 6 5.21 0.02 -11.45
CA ILE A 6 3.91 -0.65 -11.47
C ILE A 6 2.91 0.16 -12.30
N ILE A 7 2.86 1.48 -12.12
CA ILE A 7 1.99 2.36 -12.89
C ILE A 7 2.29 2.24 -14.39
N LEU A 8 3.56 2.12 -14.77
CA LEU A 8 3.96 1.96 -16.18
C LEU A 8 3.53 0.62 -16.79
N CYS A 9 3.45 -0.44 -15.98
CA CYS A 9 3.05 -1.77 -16.43
C CYS A 9 1.53 -1.90 -16.52
N VAL A 10 0.80 -1.32 -15.56
CA VAL A 10 -0.67 -1.38 -15.45
C VAL A 10 -1.34 -0.52 -16.53
N LEU A 11 -0.82 0.67 -16.83
CA LEU A 11 -1.39 1.57 -17.86
C LEU A 11 -1.38 1.00 -19.28
N LYS A 12 -0.65 -0.10 -19.54
CA LYS A 12 -0.55 -0.74 -20.85
C LYS A 12 -1.48 -1.94 -21.02
N ASN A 13 -2.17 -2.38 -19.97
CA ASN A 13 -3.04 -3.54 -20.05
C ASN A 13 -4.43 -3.14 -20.59
N PRO A 14 -4.94 -3.77 -21.67
CA PRO A 14 -6.29 -3.50 -22.16
C PRO A 14 -7.41 -4.01 -21.24
N ALA A 15 -7.14 -4.95 -20.32
CA ALA A 15 -8.07 -5.41 -19.28
C ALA A 15 -8.11 -4.47 -18.06
N PHE A 16 -7.98 -3.18 -18.35
CA PHE A 16 -7.84 -2.11 -17.38
C PHE A 16 -8.80 -0.98 -17.74
N ASP A 17 -10.07 -1.34 -17.61
CA ASP A 17 -11.22 -0.64 -18.16
C ASP A 17 -12.13 -0.09 -17.05
N GLU A 18 -12.00 -0.57 -15.80
CA GLU A 18 -12.70 0.00 -14.65
C GLU A 18 -11.78 0.72 -13.63
N PRO A 19 -12.24 1.83 -13.02
CA PRO A 19 -11.52 2.50 -11.93
C PRO A 19 -11.24 1.58 -10.72
N PHE A 20 -12.08 0.57 -10.52
CA PHE A 20 -11.90 -0.44 -9.48
C PHE A 20 -10.65 -1.31 -9.72
N ASP A 21 -10.36 -1.66 -10.97
CA ASP A 21 -9.21 -2.49 -11.34
C ASP A 21 -7.90 -1.79 -11.01
N ALA A 22 -7.86 -0.46 -11.12
CA ALA A 22 -6.72 0.37 -10.70
C ALA A 22 -6.24 0.04 -9.30
N MET A 23 -7.20 -0.09 -8.39
CA MET A 23 -6.93 -0.34 -6.99
C MET A 23 -6.45 -1.77 -6.78
N LEU A 24 -7.09 -2.75 -7.43
CA LEU A 24 -6.70 -4.17 -7.34
C LEU A 24 -5.31 -4.44 -7.92
N TYR A 25 -5.00 -3.93 -9.12
CA TYR A 25 -3.71 -4.15 -9.76
C TYR A 25 -2.56 -3.55 -8.93
N LEU A 26 -2.77 -2.38 -8.32
CA LEU A 26 -1.77 -1.77 -7.44
C LEU A 26 -1.58 -2.58 -6.16
N ILE A 27 -2.66 -3.11 -5.56
CA ILE A 27 -2.58 -3.99 -4.38
C ILE A 27 -1.80 -5.28 -4.71
N ILE A 28 -2.15 -5.97 -5.79
CA ILE A 28 -1.51 -7.24 -6.19
C ILE A 28 -0.02 -7.02 -6.46
N SER A 29 0.31 -5.94 -7.18
CA SER A 29 1.70 -5.60 -7.49
C SER A 29 2.51 -5.25 -6.24
N ALA A 30 1.89 -4.55 -5.28
CA ALA A 30 2.52 -4.22 -4.01
C ALA A 30 2.79 -5.44 -3.14
N LEU A 31 1.89 -6.43 -3.15
CA LEU A 31 2.10 -7.72 -2.49
C LEU A 31 3.29 -8.47 -3.09
N GLY A 32 3.40 -8.52 -4.42
CA GLY A 32 4.56 -9.10 -5.10
C GLY A 32 5.87 -8.40 -4.75
N PHE A 33 5.86 -7.06 -4.71
CA PHE A 33 7.02 -6.27 -4.29
C PHE A 33 7.40 -6.54 -2.83
N ALA A 34 6.43 -6.54 -1.92
CA ALA A 34 6.66 -6.81 -0.50
C ALA A 34 7.21 -8.23 -0.27
N ALA A 35 6.79 -9.22 -1.07
CA ALA A 35 7.37 -10.56 -1.04
C ALA A 35 8.86 -10.55 -1.41
N VAL A 36 9.23 -9.86 -2.50
CA VAL A 36 10.64 -9.71 -2.92
C VAL A 36 11.45 -8.96 -1.87
N GLU A 37 10.93 -7.88 -1.30
CA GLU A 37 11.60 -7.10 -0.26
C GLU A 37 11.85 -7.92 1.01
N ASN A 38 10.87 -8.71 1.45
CA ASN A 38 11.03 -9.61 2.60
C ASN A 38 12.07 -10.70 2.33
N LEU A 39 12.14 -11.24 1.11
CA LEU A 39 13.19 -12.19 0.72
C LEU A 39 14.57 -11.51 0.74
N LEU A 40 14.71 -10.34 0.12
CA LEU A 40 15.96 -9.58 0.09
C LEU A 40 16.46 -9.24 1.50
N TYR A 41 15.55 -8.88 2.43
CA TYR A 41 15.90 -8.61 3.81
C TYR A 41 16.62 -9.79 4.49
N ILE A 42 16.13 -11.01 4.28
CA ILE A 42 16.74 -12.23 4.83
C ILE A 42 18.14 -12.44 4.22
N PHE A 43 18.29 -12.29 2.91
CA PHE A 43 19.56 -12.53 2.23
C PHE A 43 20.63 -11.48 2.55
N LEU A 44 20.24 -10.24 2.83
CA LEU A 44 21.14 -9.12 3.09
C LEU A 44 21.54 -8.95 4.56
N MET A 45 20.95 -9.73 5.48
CA MET A 45 21.27 -9.68 6.92
C MET A 45 21.89 -11.00 7.43
N PRO A 46 23.17 -11.28 7.11
CA PRO A 46 23.84 -12.54 7.47
C PRO A 46 24.16 -12.69 8.96
N GLU A 47 24.13 -11.60 9.74
CA GLU A 47 24.45 -11.57 11.18
C GLU A 47 23.27 -11.97 12.09
N LEU A 48 22.08 -12.22 11.54
CA LEU A 48 20.91 -12.60 12.33
C LEU A 48 20.98 -14.08 12.74
N THR A 49 20.83 -14.35 14.04
CA THR A 49 20.52 -15.72 14.50
C THR A 49 19.22 -16.19 13.85
N LEU A 50 19.09 -17.50 13.57
CA LEU A 50 17.90 -18.05 12.90
C LEU A 50 16.58 -17.67 13.59
N SER A 51 16.60 -17.59 14.93
CA SER A 51 15.44 -17.18 15.75
C SER A 51 15.09 -15.69 15.58
N ASN A 52 16.09 -14.80 15.53
CA ASN A 52 15.87 -13.37 15.31
C ASN A 52 15.46 -13.09 13.85
N ALA A 53 16.05 -13.79 12.89
CA ALA A 53 15.67 -13.69 11.49
C ALA A 53 14.20 -14.07 11.26
N LEU A 54 13.75 -15.20 11.84
CA LEU A 54 12.37 -15.66 11.73
C LEU A 54 11.38 -14.70 12.37
N SER A 55 11.65 -14.24 13.61
CA SER A 55 10.74 -13.33 14.32
C SER A 55 10.61 -11.97 13.62
N GLN A 56 11.72 -11.38 13.17
CA GLN A 56 11.68 -10.12 12.42
C GLN A 56 11.02 -10.29 11.05
N THR A 57 11.30 -11.39 10.34
CA THR A 57 10.66 -11.66 9.04
C THR A 57 9.15 -11.81 9.21
N LEU A 58 8.69 -12.53 10.24
CA LEU A 58 7.26 -12.70 10.51
C LEU A 58 6.60 -11.37 10.88
N ALA A 59 7.27 -10.55 11.71
CA ALA A 59 6.78 -9.22 12.06
C ALA A 59 6.67 -8.30 10.83
N ARG A 60 7.68 -8.31 9.95
CA ARG A 60 7.67 -7.57 8.68
C ARG A 60 6.60 -8.08 7.72
N PHE A 61 6.44 -9.41 7.64
CA PHE A 61 5.41 -10.02 6.81
C PHE A 61 4.01 -9.59 7.27
N LEU A 62 3.74 -9.57 8.57
CA LEU A 62 2.43 -9.20 9.11
C LEU A 62 2.18 -7.69 9.13
N SER A 63 3.20 -6.85 9.29
CA SER A 63 3.01 -5.41 9.44
C SER A 63 3.35 -4.65 8.17
N ALA A 64 4.58 -4.79 7.66
CA ALA A 64 5.04 -4.05 6.49
C ALA A 64 4.27 -4.47 5.22
N THR A 65 4.04 -5.77 5.00
CA THR A 65 3.24 -6.21 3.84
C THR A 65 1.81 -5.66 3.87
N PHE A 66 1.18 -5.61 5.05
CA PHE A 66 -0.15 -5.01 5.21
C PHE A 66 -0.13 -3.52 4.91
N LEU A 67 0.86 -2.79 5.44
CA LEU A 67 1.04 -1.38 5.10
C LEU A 67 1.21 -1.19 3.59
N HIS A 68 2.05 -2.00 2.94
CA HIS A 68 2.27 -1.92 1.49
C HIS A 68 0.97 -2.12 0.72
N THR A 69 0.19 -3.11 1.12
CA THR A 69 -1.14 -3.40 0.55
C THR A 69 -2.08 -2.21 0.72
N LEU A 70 -2.22 -1.69 1.94
CA LEU A 70 -3.17 -0.62 2.27
C LEU A 70 -2.78 0.72 1.63
N ALA A 71 -1.50 1.08 1.70
CA ALA A 71 -0.92 2.23 1.02
C ALA A 71 -1.17 2.20 -0.49
N SER A 72 -1.03 1.03 -1.11
CA SER A 72 -1.25 0.85 -2.55
C SER A 72 -2.73 0.89 -2.91
N GLY A 73 -3.60 0.38 -2.05
CA GLY A 73 -5.05 0.56 -2.16
C GLY A 73 -5.45 2.04 -2.13
N ILE A 74 -4.91 2.81 -1.17
CA ILE A 74 -5.15 4.26 -1.09
C ILE A 74 -4.64 4.96 -2.35
N LEU A 75 -3.41 4.70 -2.77
CA LEU A 75 -2.87 5.31 -3.99
C LEU A 75 -3.69 4.95 -5.24
N GLY A 76 -4.16 3.70 -5.32
CA GLY A 76 -5.03 3.23 -6.39
C GLY A 76 -6.39 3.90 -6.41
N PHE A 77 -6.97 4.18 -5.25
CA PHE A 77 -8.17 5.00 -5.15
C PHE A 77 -7.95 6.41 -5.70
N PHE A 78 -6.87 7.10 -5.29
CA PHE A 78 -6.55 8.43 -5.81
C PHE A 78 -6.30 8.40 -7.33
N LEU A 79 -5.65 7.35 -7.83
CA LEU A 79 -5.46 7.15 -9.27
C LEU A 79 -6.80 6.97 -10.00
N ALA A 80 -7.70 6.13 -9.47
CA ALA A 80 -9.04 5.91 -10.00
C ALA A 80 -9.86 7.21 -10.08
N ILE A 81 -9.90 7.97 -8.98
CA ILE A 81 -10.60 9.28 -8.93
C ILE A 81 -9.96 10.29 -9.89
N SER A 82 -8.64 10.25 -10.06
CA SER A 82 -7.93 11.14 -10.99
C SER A 82 -8.35 10.94 -12.46
N TRP A 83 -8.79 9.73 -12.85
CA TRP A 83 -9.35 9.49 -14.18
C TRP A 83 -10.76 10.03 -14.35
N LEU A 84 -11.58 9.97 -13.31
CA LEU A 84 -12.93 10.54 -13.33
C LEU A 84 -12.89 12.08 -13.42
N LYS A 85 -11.84 12.71 -12.86
CA LYS A 85 -11.68 14.17 -12.83
C LYS A 85 -10.52 14.65 -13.72
N PHE A 86 -10.74 14.62 -15.04
CA PHE A 86 -9.72 14.97 -16.05
C PHE A 86 -8.99 16.31 -15.83
N LYS A 87 -9.69 17.36 -15.39
CA LYS A 87 -9.10 18.70 -15.18
C LYS A 87 -8.11 18.76 -14.00
N GLU A 88 -8.33 17.95 -12.97
CA GLU A 88 -7.57 17.98 -11.71
C GLU A 88 -6.70 16.72 -11.52
N ARG A 89 -6.64 15.86 -12.54
CA ARG A 89 -5.98 14.54 -12.49
C ARG A 89 -4.61 14.56 -11.83
N LYS A 90 -3.73 15.48 -12.24
CA LYS A 90 -2.36 15.57 -11.72
C LYS A 90 -2.33 15.96 -10.24
N ILE A 91 -3.18 16.88 -9.82
CA ILE A 91 -3.23 17.38 -8.44
C ILE A 91 -3.78 16.29 -7.50
N ILE A 92 -4.86 15.62 -7.91
CA ILE A 92 -5.47 14.52 -7.15
C ILE A 92 -4.47 13.39 -6.95
N PHE A 93 -3.80 12.96 -8.03
CA PHE A 93 -2.82 11.89 -7.95
C PHE A 93 -1.60 12.29 -7.10
N ALA A 94 -1.08 13.51 -7.27
CA ALA A 94 0.03 14.02 -6.46
C ALA A 94 -0.32 14.07 -4.97
N GLY A 95 -1.55 14.52 -4.63
CA GLY A 95 -2.04 14.53 -3.26
C GLY A 95 -2.09 13.12 -2.64
N GLY A 96 -2.61 12.14 -3.38
CA GLY A 96 -2.60 10.74 -2.96
C GLY A 96 -1.19 10.18 -2.76
N PHE A 97 -0.26 10.50 -3.66
CA PHE A 97 1.13 10.06 -3.55
C PHE A 97 1.85 10.64 -2.33
N ILE A 98 1.68 11.94 -2.07
CA ILE A 98 2.23 12.60 -0.88
C ILE A 98 1.65 11.99 0.39
N LEU A 99 0.33 11.78 0.44
CA LEU A 99 -0.36 11.19 1.58
C LEU A 99 0.20 9.79 1.90
N VAL A 100 0.30 8.93 0.89
CA VAL A 100 0.80 7.57 1.06
C VAL A 100 2.27 7.55 1.48
N THR A 101 3.09 8.45 0.93
CA THR A 101 4.49 8.60 1.35
C THR A 101 4.60 9.02 2.82
N ALA A 102 3.74 9.95 3.26
CA ALA A 102 3.68 10.38 4.66
C ALA A 102 3.24 9.24 5.59
N ILE A 103 2.21 8.47 5.21
CA ILE A 103 1.75 7.29 5.97
C ILE A 103 2.88 6.26 6.12
N HIS A 104 3.64 6.01 5.04
CA HIS A 104 4.81 5.13 5.07
C HIS A 104 5.90 5.64 6.01
N GLY A 105 6.23 6.93 5.94
CA GLY A 105 7.18 7.54 6.86
C GLY A 105 6.73 7.44 8.31
N PHE A 106 5.44 7.65 8.57
CA PHE A 106 4.86 7.54 9.90
C PHE A 106 4.88 6.11 10.45
N TYR A 107 4.58 5.11 9.61
CA TYR A 107 4.73 3.71 9.99
C TYR A 107 6.19 3.37 10.34
N ASN A 108 7.16 3.80 9.52
CA ASN A 108 8.57 3.54 9.79
C ASN A 108 9.02 4.19 11.10
N TYR A 109 8.52 5.39 11.38
CA TYR A 109 8.77 6.07 12.64
C TYR A 109 8.20 5.30 13.83
N LEU A 110 6.94 4.82 13.75
CA LEU A 110 6.35 3.98 14.78
C LEU A 110 7.10 2.66 14.96
N ALA A 111 7.49 2.01 13.86
CA ALA A 111 8.26 0.77 13.89
C ALA A 111 9.61 0.96 14.60
N TRP A 112 10.30 2.08 14.34
CA TRP A 112 11.54 2.42 15.04
C TRP A 112 11.33 2.67 16.55
N LEU A 113 10.21 3.28 16.93
CA LEU A 113 9.89 3.51 18.34
C LEU A 113 9.56 2.22 19.11
N ILE A 114 9.10 1.16 18.42
CA ILE A 114 8.81 -0.14 19.05
C ILE A 114 10.07 -0.74 19.68
N ASP A 115 11.23 -0.56 19.05
CA ASP A 115 12.52 -1.04 19.59
C ASP A 115 12.87 -0.34 20.91
N ALA A 116 12.43 0.91 21.10
CA ALA A 116 12.63 1.66 22.34
C ALA A 116 11.56 1.36 23.40
N ASN A 117 10.30 1.17 23.00
CA ASN A 117 9.20 0.83 23.90
C ASN A 117 8.11 0.05 23.16
N GLY A 118 7.88 -1.20 23.58
CA GLY A 118 6.88 -2.08 22.98
C GLY A 118 5.44 -1.54 23.01
N PHE A 119 5.13 -0.53 23.84
CA PHE A 119 3.83 0.15 23.85
C PHE A 119 3.43 0.72 22.48
N TYR A 120 4.40 1.17 21.67
CA TYR A 120 4.12 1.73 20.33
C TYR A 120 3.56 0.69 19.34
N SER A 121 3.63 -0.61 19.66
CA SER A 121 3.00 -1.67 18.86
C SER A 121 1.48 -1.53 18.77
N PHE A 122 0.82 -1.02 19.83
CA PHE A 122 -0.61 -0.70 19.80
C PHE A 122 -0.93 0.44 18.83
N GLY A 123 -0.05 1.44 18.75
CA GLY A 123 -0.16 2.54 17.79
C GLY A 123 -0.05 2.06 16.35
N LEU A 124 0.90 1.16 16.07
CA LEU A 124 1.05 0.53 14.76
C LEU A 124 -0.19 -0.31 14.39
N MET A 125 -0.72 -1.11 15.33
CA MET A 125 -1.94 -1.90 15.12
C MET A 125 -3.13 -0.99 14.79
N ALA A 126 -3.32 0.09 15.55
CA ALA A 126 -4.39 1.06 15.31
C ALA A 126 -4.24 1.72 13.92
N LEU A 127 -3.01 2.05 13.50
CA LEU A 127 -2.74 2.57 12.16
C LEU A 127 -3.17 1.57 11.07
N ILE A 128 -2.77 0.31 11.17
CA ILE A 128 -3.13 -0.71 10.17
C ILE A 128 -4.64 -0.93 10.12
N VAL A 129 -5.33 -1.04 11.26
CA VAL A 129 -6.79 -1.23 11.32
C VAL A 129 -7.53 -0.04 10.72
N THR A 130 -7.12 1.19 11.04
CA THR A 130 -7.75 2.40 10.49
C THR A 130 -7.55 2.51 8.98
N LEU A 131 -6.34 2.27 8.48
CA LEU A 131 -6.06 2.23 7.04
C LEU A 131 -6.85 1.11 6.35
N GLY A 132 -7.02 -0.05 6.99
CA GLY A 132 -7.88 -1.14 6.53
C GLY A 132 -9.34 -0.70 6.35
N GLY A 133 -9.90 -0.01 7.34
CA GLY A 133 -11.25 0.56 7.24
C GLY A 133 -11.38 1.60 6.12
N VAL A 134 -10.37 2.45 5.93
CA VAL A 134 -10.33 3.44 4.84
C VAL A 134 -10.32 2.76 3.47
N VAL A 135 -9.44 1.77 3.28
CA VAL A 135 -9.34 1.02 2.01
C VAL A 135 -10.62 0.24 1.74
N HIS A 136 -11.22 -0.38 2.76
CA HIS A 136 -12.51 -1.05 2.62
C HIS A 136 -13.61 -0.09 2.14
N TRP A 137 -13.70 1.10 2.76
CA TRP A 137 -14.64 2.13 2.35
C TRP A 137 -14.38 2.61 0.91
N GLN A 138 -13.10 2.81 0.53
CA GLN A 138 -12.71 3.19 -0.83
C GLN A 138 -13.13 2.16 -1.88
N LEU A 139 -12.95 0.86 -1.60
CA LEU A 139 -13.41 -0.22 -2.49
C LEU A 139 -14.92 -0.16 -2.68
N HIS A 140 -15.67 0.03 -1.60
CA HIS A 140 -17.13 0.13 -1.66
C HIS A 140 -17.60 1.37 -2.44
N ASP A 141 -16.97 2.53 -2.22
CA ASP A 141 -17.28 3.77 -2.94
C ASP A 141 -17.00 3.65 -4.45
N LEU A 142 -15.85 3.08 -4.84
CA LEU A 142 -15.51 2.86 -6.25
C LEU A 142 -16.47 1.88 -6.94
N LYS A 143 -16.82 0.77 -6.27
CA LYS A 143 -17.76 -0.21 -6.80
C LYS A 143 -19.15 0.40 -7.08
N ASN A 144 -19.59 1.30 -6.20
CA ASN A 144 -20.86 2.01 -6.42
C ASN A 144 -20.78 2.98 -7.60
N LYS A 145 -19.63 3.63 -7.84
CA LYS A 145 -19.45 4.52 -9.00
C LYS A 145 -19.32 3.77 -10.33
N SER A 146 -18.64 2.62 -10.36
CA SER A 146 -18.51 1.83 -11.60
C SER A 146 -19.85 1.23 -12.04
N SER A 147 -20.74 0.85 -11.11
CA SER A 147 -22.08 0.34 -11.46
C SER A 147 -22.99 1.35 -12.17
N VAL A 148 -22.72 2.65 -12.03
CA VAL A 148 -23.53 3.74 -12.59
C VAL A 148 -23.04 4.15 -13.98
N CYS A 149 -21.75 3.97 -14.27
CA CYS A 149 -21.16 4.18 -15.60
C CYS A 149 -21.09 2.86 -16.38
N LYS A 150 -22.24 2.31 -16.77
CA LYS A 150 -22.25 1.39 -17.91
C LYS A 150 -22.16 2.23 -19.18
N ILE A 151 -21.00 2.14 -19.84
CA ILE A 151 -20.76 2.67 -21.19
C ILE A 151 -21.48 1.77 -22.19
#